data_AF-A0A1F6M530-F1
#
_entry.id   AF-A0A1F6M530-F1
#
_cell.length_a   1.000
_cell.length_b   1.000
_cell.length_c   1.000
_cell.angle_alpha   90.00
_cell.angle_beta   90.00
_cell.angle_gamma   90.00
#
_symmetry.space_group_name_H-M   'P 1'
#
loop_
_entity.id
_entity.type
_entity.pdbx_description
1 polymer ?
#
loop_
_entity_poly.entity_id
_entity_poly.type
_entity_poly.pdbx_seq_one_letter_code
_entity_poly.pdbx_strand_id
1 'polypeptide(L)'
;MGASHNVFIGRVVKQVGTKSLNFGPETQFSVEVISSIKGNLSGTVTVNQFAGYKNGVLYLLKGDVSAPEKSGNSASEVDKLLEPGKTYLFASRYNSEQNWHTLVSHPNARKLISSDKKLTLTQLQGLVEKDTRVAQLREAYKNEILLDVDVASNNTRNSYVSTHPVTTSKSVPTTTKTK
;
A
#
# COMPACT_ATOMS: atom_id res chain seq x y z
N MET A 1 4.79 9.57 1.42
CA MET A 1 4.23 8.26 1.87
C MET A 1 4.67 7.87 3.28
N GLY A 2 5.28 8.77 4.06
CA GLY A 2 5.81 8.43 5.40
C GLY A 2 4.78 7.88 6.39
N ALA A 3 3.51 8.27 6.24
CA ALA A 3 2.40 7.77 7.07
C ALA A 3 1.91 6.35 6.71
N SER A 4 2.55 5.62 5.80
CA SER A 4 2.14 4.25 5.45
C SER A 4 2.82 3.21 6.34
N HIS A 5 2.13 2.13 6.71
CA HIS A 5 2.76 0.96 7.35
C HIS A 5 3.33 0.03 6.28
N ASN A 6 2.67 -0.10 5.13
CA ASN A 6 3.13 -0.96 4.05
C ASN A 6 3.09 -0.22 2.72
N VAL A 7 4.11 -0.46 1.89
CA VAL A 7 4.12 -0.08 0.48
C VAL A 7 4.47 -1.29 -0.33
N PHE A 8 3.61 -1.66 -1.27
CA PHE A 8 3.72 -2.92 -2.00
C PHE A 8 3.05 -2.82 -3.36
N ILE A 9 3.38 -3.74 -4.25
CA ILE A 9 2.71 -3.92 -5.53
C ILE A 9 1.84 -5.16 -5.41
N GLY A 10 0.60 -5.06 -5.89
CA GLY A 10 -0.29 -6.21 -5.93
C GLY A 10 -1.31 -6.15 -7.06
N ARG A 11 -1.78 -7.34 -7.45
CA ARG A 11 -2.86 -7.52 -8.41
C ARG A 11 -4.18 -7.67 -7.67
N VAL A 12 -5.17 -6.85 -8.04
CA VAL A 12 -6.52 -6.96 -7.48
C VAL A 12 -7.17 -8.22 -8.06
N VAL A 13 -7.54 -9.16 -7.20
CA VAL A 13 -8.19 -10.41 -7.59
C VAL A 13 -9.69 -10.20 -7.74
N LYS A 14 -10.33 -9.66 -6.71
CA LYS A 14 -11.77 -9.40 -6.65
C LYS A 14 -12.13 -8.44 -5.52
N GLN A 15 -13.31 -7.83 -5.60
CA GLN A 15 -13.96 -7.23 -4.45
C GLN A 15 -14.43 -8.34 -3.50
N VAL A 16 -14.26 -8.15 -2.19
CA VAL A 16 -14.63 -9.12 -1.14
C VAL A 16 -15.58 -8.57 -0.10
N GLY A 17 -15.76 -7.24 -0.05
CA GLY A 17 -16.66 -6.64 0.92
C GLY A 17 -16.97 -5.18 0.62
N THR A 18 -17.99 -4.69 1.29
CA THR A 18 -18.27 -3.27 1.43
C THR A 18 -18.66 -3.00 2.89
N LYS A 19 -18.36 -1.78 3.36
CA LYS A 19 -18.80 -1.29 4.66
C LYS A 19 -19.35 0.11 4.50
N SER A 20 -20.52 0.37 5.06
CA SER A 20 -21.05 1.74 5.09
C SER A 20 -20.57 2.44 6.35
N LEU A 21 -19.91 3.58 6.19
CA LEU A 21 -19.57 4.49 7.29
C LEU A 21 -20.44 5.75 7.20
N ASN A 22 -20.47 6.51 8.30
CA ASN A 22 -21.25 7.75 8.38
C ASN A 22 -20.85 8.77 7.29
N PHE A 23 -19.59 8.76 6.87
CA PHE A 23 -19.03 9.72 5.90
C PHE A 23 -18.87 9.14 4.49
N GLY A 24 -19.25 7.88 4.23
CA GLY A 24 -19.14 7.27 2.91
C GLY A 24 -18.97 5.75 2.96
N PRO A 25 -19.08 5.06 1.82
CA PRO A 25 -18.78 3.63 1.74
C PRO A 25 -17.27 3.37 1.70
N GLU A 26 -16.89 2.24 2.27
CA GLU A 26 -15.61 1.57 2.09
C GLU A 26 -15.81 0.31 1.25
N THR A 27 -14.85 0.00 0.39
CA THR A 27 -14.84 -1.23 -0.40
C THR A 27 -13.55 -2.00 -0.16
N GLN A 28 -13.68 -3.31 0.10
CA GLN A 28 -12.57 -4.19 0.37
C GLN A 28 -12.27 -5.09 -0.83
N PHE A 29 -10.99 -5.25 -1.14
CA PHE A 29 -10.47 -6.01 -2.26
C PHE A 29 -9.48 -7.06 -1.79
N SER A 30 -9.60 -8.27 -2.35
CA SER A 30 -8.56 -9.28 -2.25
C SER A 30 -7.44 -8.93 -3.24
N VAL A 31 -6.22 -8.79 -2.74
CA VAL A 31 -5.05 -8.40 -3.53
C VAL A 31 -3.95 -9.43 -3.36
N GLU A 32 -3.48 -9.98 -4.47
CA GLU A 32 -2.30 -10.85 -4.51
C GLU A 32 -1.05 -9.97 -4.56
N VAL A 33 -0.19 -10.09 -3.55
CA VAL A 33 1.04 -9.31 -3.42
C VAL A 33 2.12 -9.86 -4.35
N ILE A 34 2.69 -8.97 -5.16
CA ILE A 34 3.75 -9.29 -6.14
C ILE A 34 5.12 -8.91 -5.60
N SER A 35 5.23 -7.77 -4.92
CA SER A 35 6.49 -7.30 -4.31
C SER A 35 6.19 -6.33 -3.17
N SER A 36 6.89 -6.49 -2.05
CA SER A 36 6.87 -5.54 -0.93
C SER A 36 8.05 -4.57 -1.05
N ILE A 37 7.79 -3.27 -0.93
CA ILE A 37 8.82 -2.21 -0.86
C ILE A 37 9.08 -1.82 0.59
N LYS A 38 8.01 -1.66 1.38
CA LYS A 38 8.05 -1.40 2.83
C LYS A 38 7.08 -2.36 3.51
N GLY A 39 7.53 -2.96 4.61
CA GLY A 39 6.83 -4.04 5.28
C GLY A 39 7.17 -5.41 4.68
N ASN A 40 6.48 -6.44 5.13
CA ASN A 40 6.76 -7.85 4.79
C ASN A 40 5.54 -8.57 4.21
N LEU A 41 4.62 -7.82 3.57
CA LEU A 41 3.42 -8.42 2.98
C LEU A 41 3.78 -9.40 1.87
N SER A 42 3.07 -10.52 1.85
CA SER A 42 3.18 -11.58 0.86
C SER A 42 1.85 -12.33 0.76
N GLY A 43 1.68 -13.17 -0.26
CA GLY A 43 0.45 -13.93 -0.47
C GLY A 43 -0.73 -13.02 -0.83
N THR A 44 -1.91 -13.34 -0.31
CA THR A 44 -3.13 -12.56 -0.55
C THR A 44 -3.50 -11.75 0.69
N VAL A 45 -3.75 -10.45 0.50
CA VAL A 45 -4.13 -9.52 1.57
C VAL A 45 -5.43 -8.80 1.22
N THR A 46 -6.14 -8.30 2.25
CA THR A 46 -7.31 -7.45 2.06
C THR A 46 -6.88 -5.98 2.03
N VAL A 47 -7.14 -5.30 0.91
CA VAL A 47 -6.96 -3.85 0.74
C VAL A 47 -8.31 -3.16 0.87
N ASN A 48 -8.37 -2.15 1.73
CA ASN A 48 -9.56 -1.32 1.95
C ASN A 48 -9.38 0.06 1.30
N GLN A 49 -10.43 0.54 0.62
CA GLN A 49 -10.49 1.86 -0.02
C GLN A 49 -11.71 2.63 0.50
N PHE A 50 -11.54 3.90 0.86
CA PHE A 50 -12.64 4.84 1.15
C PHE A 50 -13.38 5.28 -0.13
N ALA A 51 -13.98 4.33 -0.82
CA ALA A 51 -14.81 4.53 -1.99
C ALA A 51 -15.75 3.34 -2.14
N GLY A 52 -16.84 3.51 -2.89
CA GLY A 52 -17.78 2.43 -3.15
C GLY A 52 -19.16 2.95 -3.53
N TYR A 53 -20.10 2.03 -3.72
CA TYR A 53 -21.46 2.37 -4.09
C TYR A 53 -22.35 2.51 -2.85
N LYS A 54 -23.17 3.56 -2.83
CA LYS A 54 -24.28 3.73 -1.87
C LYS A 54 -25.52 4.12 -2.65
N ASN A 55 -26.57 3.30 -2.56
CA ASN A 55 -27.83 3.47 -3.30
C ASN A 55 -27.63 3.62 -4.83
N GLY A 56 -26.72 2.82 -5.41
CA GLY A 56 -26.41 2.86 -6.85
C GLY A 56 -25.52 4.03 -7.28
N VAL A 57 -25.19 4.96 -6.38
CA VAL A 57 -24.30 6.10 -6.66
C VAL A 57 -22.88 5.75 -6.21
N LEU A 58 -21.89 5.96 -7.08
CA LEU A 58 -20.47 5.81 -6.73
C LEU A 58 -20.03 7.00 -5.88
N TYR A 59 -19.44 6.72 -4.72
CA TYR A 59 -18.80 7.69 -3.85
C TYR A 59 -17.29 7.48 -3.88
N LEU A 60 -16.57 8.57 -4.10
CA LEU A 60 -15.11 8.58 -4.23
C LEU A 60 -14.54 9.58 -3.21
N LEU A 61 -13.35 9.27 -2.69
CA LEU A 61 -12.63 10.20 -1.84
C LEU A 61 -12.03 11.33 -2.68
N LYS A 62 -12.44 12.57 -2.41
CA LYS A 62 -11.89 13.80 -3.01
C LYS A 62 -11.34 14.68 -1.90
N GLY A 63 -10.02 14.65 -1.72
CA GLY A 63 -9.40 15.26 -0.53
C GLY A 63 -9.86 14.53 0.74
N ASP A 64 -10.43 15.28 1.69
CA ASP A 64 -10.90 14.74 2.97
C ASP A 64 -12.38 14.33 2.96
N VAL A 65 -13.10 14.51 1.85
CA VAL A 65 -14.54 14.25 1.76
C VAL A 65 -14.84 13.12 0.79
N SER A 66 -15.75 12.22 1.17
CA SER A 66 -16.38 11.30 0.23
C SER A 66 -17.52 12.02 -0.46
N ALA A 67 -17.47 12.12 -1.78
CA ALA A 67 -18.48 12.80 -2.57
C ALA A 67 -19.00 11.89 -3.69
N PRO A 68 -20.27 12.02 -4.09
CA PRO A 68 -20.78 11.31 -5.24
C PRO A 68 -19.98 11.70 -6.49
N GLU A 69 -19.66 10.71 -7.32
CA GLU A 69 -19.07 10.96 -8.62
C GLU A 69 -20.10 11.69 -9.49
N LYS A 70 -19.83 12.97 -9.79
CA LYS A 70 -20.61 13.69 -10.80
C LYS A 70 -20.20 13.17 -12.18
N SER A 71 -21.09 12.41 -12.81
CA SER A 71 -20.99 11.98 -14.21
C SER A 71 -20.68 13.20 -15.10
N GLY A 72 -19.44 13.34 -15.58
CA GLY A 72 -19.08 14.36 -16.56
C GLY A 72 -17.65 14.91 -16.48
N ASN A 73 -16.97 14.81 -15.33
CA ASN A 73 -15.56 15.23 -15.24
C ASN A 73 -14.67 14.01 -15.15
N SER A 74 -13.78 13.86 -16.13
CA SER A 74 -12.81 12.77 -16.26
C SER A 74 -12.10 12.50 -14.92
N ALA A 75 -12.55 11.48 -14.19
CA ALA A 75 -11.98 11.10 -12.91
C ALA A 75 -10.52 10.67 -13.15
N SER A 76 -9.57 11.27 -12.43
CA SER A 76 -8.18 10.84 -12.49
C SER A 76 -8.12 9.36 -12.11
N GLU A 77 -7.13 8.61 -12.61
CA GLU A 77 -7.02 7.17 -12.30
C GLU A 77 -6.99 6.90 -10.79
N VAL A 78 -6.58 7.88 -9.99
CA VAL A 78 -6.56 7.86 -8.50
C VAL A 78 -7.94 8.05 -7.86
N ASP A 79 -8.90 8.62 -8.60
CA ASP A 79 -10.27 8.85 -8.16
C ASP A 79 -11.16 7.63 -8.40
N LYS A 80 -10.74 6.62 -9.17
CA LYS A 80 -11.57 5.45 -9.48
C LYS A 80 -11.59 4.37 -8.38
N LEU A 81 -12.54 3.45 -8.46
CA LEU A 81 -12.50 2.23 -7.65
C LEU A 81 -11.35 1.32 -8.13
N LEU A 82 -10.77 0.51 -7.24
CA LEU A 82 -9.85 -0.55 -7.66
C LEU A 82 -10.56 -1.57 -8.55
N GLU A 83 -9.87 -2.02 -9.61
CA GLU A 83 -10.48 -2.91 -10.60
C GLU A 83 -9.87 -4.31 -10.60
N PRO A 84 -10.69 -5.37 -10.54
CA PRO A 84 -10.23 -6.74 -10.69
C PRO A 84 -9.41 -6.99 -11.97
N GLY A 85 -8.28 -7.67 -11.79
CA GLY A 85 -7.28 -8.00 -12.80
C GLY A 85 -6.20 -6.94 -13.00
N LYS A 86 -6.39 -5.70 -12.53
CA LYS A 86 -5.36 -4.65 -12.64
C LYS A 86 -4.33 -4.77 -11.52
N THR A 87 -3.12 -4.31 -11.82
CA THR A 87 -1.99 -4.32 -10.89
C THR A 87 -1.62 -2.91 -10.49
N TYR A 88 -1.45 -2.66 -9.20
CA TYR A 88 -1.15 -1.35 -8.65
C TYR A 88 -0.01 -1.41 -7.65
N LEU A 89 0.70 -0.30 -7.54
CA LEU A 89 1.44 0.07 -6.34
C LEU A 89 0.44 0.62 -5.32
N PHE A 90 0.59 0.23 -4.06
CA PHE A 90 -0.24 0.63 -2.93
C PHE A 90 0.62 1.18 -1.80
N ALA A 91 0.13 2.20 -1.10
CA ALA A 91 0.61 2.67 0.19
C ALA A 91 -0.56 2.65 1.17
N SER A 92 -0.39 1.92 2.27
CA SER A 92 -1.50 1.57 3.16
C SER A 92 -1.13 1.63 4.63
N ARG A 93 -2.13 1.81 5.49
CA ARG A 93 -2.04 1.59 6.93
C ARG A 93 -2.80 0.33 7.30
N TYR A 94 -2.19 -0.47 8.17
CA TYR A 94 -2.80 -1.70 8.67
C TYR A 94 -3.74 -1.40 9.85
N ASN A 95 -4.99 -1.88 9.74
CA ASN A 95 -5.97 -1.88 10.83
C ASN A 95 -6.01 -3.29 11.44
N SER A 96 -5.56 -3.42 12.69
CA SER A 96 -5.52 -4.73 13.39
C SER A 96 -6.88 -5.22 13.87
N GLU A 97 -7.85 -4.34 14.09
CA GLU A 97 -9.19 -4.73 14.54
C GLU A 97 -10.00 -5.37 13.42
N GLN A 98 -9.83 -4.88 12.19
CA GLN A 98 -10.53 -5.38 10.99
C GLN A 98 -9.66 -6.31 10.14
N ASN A 99 -8.37 -6.42 10.46
CA ASN A 99 -7.38 -7.21 9.73
C ASN A 99 -7.31 -6.87 8.23
N TRP A 100 -7.18 -5.58 7.89
CA TRP A 100 -7.02 -5.13 6.52
C TRP A 100 -6.05 -3.95 6.37
N HIS A 101 -5.68 -3.66 5.13
CA HIS A 101 -4.79 -2.57 4.74
C HIS A 101 -5.57 -1.45 4.09
N THR A 102 -5.84 -0.36 4.81
CA THR A 102 -6.54 0.80 4.26
C THR A 102 -5.57 1.69 3.48
N LEU A 103 -5.92 2.05 2.24
CA LEU A 103 -5.14 3.03 1.47
C LEU A 103 -5.03 4.35 2.24
N VAL A 104 -3.85 4.93 2.24
CA VAL A 104 -3.66 6.27 2.82
C VAL A 104 -4.50 7.27 2.02
N SER A 105 -5.18 8.20 2.70
CA SER A 105 -5.96 9.28 2.08
C SER A 105 -5.05 10.31 1.40
N HIS A 106 -4.41 9.92 0.30
CA HIS A 106 -3.54 10.78 -0.50
C HIS A 106 -3.60 10.36 -1.98
N PRO A 107 -3.62 11.31 -2.94
CA PRO A 107 -3.66 10.97 -4.38
C PRO A 107 -2.60 9.95 -4.84
N ASN A 108 -1.41 9.98 -4.24
CA ASN A 108 -0.32 9.10 -4.63
C ASN A 108 -0.38 7.72 -3.96
N ALA A 109 -1.35 7.46 -3.07
CA ALA A 109 -1.41 6.24 -2.26
C ALA A 109 -1.60 4.98 -3.11
N ARG A 110 -1.94 5.16 -4.39
CA ARG A 110 -1.85 4.11 -5.38
C ARG A 110 -1.36 4.64 -6.72
N LYS A 111 -0.80 3.75 -7.52
CA LYS A 111 -0.43 4.00 -8.92
C LYS A 111 -0.69 2.75 -9.73
N LEU A 112 -1.32 2.88 -10.91
CA LEU A 112 -1.48 1.78 -11.84
C LEU A 112 -0.09 1.34 -12.36
N ILE A 113 0.20 0.06 -12.26
CA ILE A 113 1.39 -0.57 -12.83
C ILE A 113 1.04 -1.26 -14.15
N SER A 114 -0.09 -1.97 -14.20
CA SER A 114 -0.59 -2.57 -15.44
C SER A 114 -2.10 -2.72 -15.43
N SER A 115 -2.71 -2.43 -16.57
CA SER A 115 -4.11 -2.74 -16.87
C SER A 115 -4.31 -4.11 -17.53
N ASP A 116 -3.23 -4.76 -17.96
CA ASP A 116 -3.29 -6.06 -18.63
C ASP A 116 -3.50 -7.19 -17.63
N LYS A 117 -4.69 -7.77 -17.67
CA LYS A 117 -5.16 -8.84 -16.77
C LYS A 117 -4.52 -10.19 -17.07
N LYS A 118 -3.89 -10.35 -18.23
CA LYS A 118 -3.33 -11.63 -18.72
C LYS A 118 -1.86 -11.83 -18.36
N LEU A 119 -1.20 -10.81 -17.80
CA LEU A 119 0.20 -10.91 -17.44
C LEU A 119 0.42 -11.97 -16.35
N THR A 120 1.42 -12.80 -16.58
CA THR A 120 1.93 -13.75 -15.59
C THR A 120 2.66 -13.02 -14.47
N LEU A 121 2.87 -13.70 -13.33
CA LEU A 121 3.61 -13.14 -12.20
C LEU A 121 5.02 -12.68 -12.61
N THR A 122 5.74 -13.47 -13.41
CA THR A 122 7.08 -13.13 -13.90
C THR A 122 7.08 -11.87 -14.77
N GLN A 123 6.08 -11.72 -15.65
CA GLN A 123 5.94 -10.51 -16.47
C GLN A 123 5.63 -9.28 -15.61
N LEU A 124 4.76 -9.43 -14.61
CA LEU A 124 4.44 -8.36 -13.66
C LEU A 124 5.67 -7.95 -12.84
N GLN A 125 6.45 -8.91 -12.36
CA GLN A 125 7.74 -8.64 -11.69
C GLN A 125 8.68 -7.87 -12.62
N GLY A 126 8.79 -8.28 -13.89
CA GLY A 126 9.58 -7.56 -14.88
C GLY A 126 9.13 -6.12 -15.13
N LEU A 127 7.82 -5.82 -15.03
CA LEU A 127 7.32 -4.44 -15.07
C LEU A 127 7.66 -3.67 -13.79
N VAL A 128 7.52 -4.30 -12.62
CA VAL A 128 7.83 -3.69 -11.32
C VAL A 128 9.30 -3.27 -11.24
N GLU A 129 10.23 -4.11 -11.69
CA GLU A 129 11.66 -3.79 -11.69
C GLU A 129 12.03 -2.64 -12.63
N LYS A 130 11.24 -2.41 -13.68
CA LYS A 130 11.46 -1.31 -14.64
C LYS A 130 10.71 -0.03 -14.26
N ASP A 131 9.85 -0.07 -13.26
CA ASP A 131 9.03 1.07 -12.88
C ASP A 131 9.85 2.09 -12.09
N THR A 132 10.00 3.29 -12.66
CA THR A 132 10.83 4.36 -12.06
C THR A 132 10.32 4.79 -10.69
N ARG A 133 9.00 4.78 -10.47
CA ARG A 133 8.42 5.15 -9.17
C ARG A 133 8.67 4.09 -8.11
N VAL A 134 8.62 2.81 -8.48
CA VAL A 134 9.01 1.70 -7.60
C VAL A 134 10.47 1.86 -7.17
N ALA A 135 11.39 2.09 -8.11
CA ALA A 135 12.81 2.28 -7.82
C ALA A 135 13.05 3.46 -6.88
N GLN A 136 12.41 4.61 -7.14
CA GLN A 136 12.48 5.79 -6.25
C GLN A 136 11.99 5.50 -4.84
N LEU A 137 10.89 4.76 -4.68
CA LEU A 137 10.35 4.44 -3.36
C LEU A 137 11.25 3.45 -2.61
N ARG A 138 11.80 2.44 -3.30
CA ARG A 138 12.79 1.51 -2.71
C ARG A 138 14.01 2.27 -2.17
N GLU A 139 14.50 3.25 -2.91
CA GLU A 139 15.62 4.08 -2.45
C GLU A 139 15.22 4.98 -1.29
N ALA A 140 14.08 5.68 -1.40
CA ALA A 140 13.63 6.63 -0.39
C ALA A 140 13.40 5.96 0.98
N TYR A 141 12.86 4.74 1.03
CA TYR A 141 12.57 4.07 2.29
C TYR A 141 13.80 3.59 3.05
N LYS A 142 14.98 3.50 2.42
CA LYS A 142 16.24 3.29 3.13
C LYS A 142 16.53 4.41 4.14
N ASN A 143 16.04 5.62 3.85
CA ASN A 143 16.17 6.80 4.68
C ASN A 143 14.80 7.22 5.25
N GLU A 144 13.97 6.24 5.61
CA GLU A 144 12.63 6.50 6.13
C GLU A 144 12.64 7.43 7.35
N ILE A 145 11.85 8.50 7.26
CA ILE A 145 11.47 9.33 8.40
C ILE A 145 10.08 8.89 8.84
N LEU A 146 10.01 8.37 10.06
CA LEU A 146 8.74 7.97 10.68
C LEU A 146 7.91 9.20 11.02
N LEU A 147 6.59 9.04 10.98
CA LEU A 147 5.68 10.09 11.37
C LEU A 147 5.72 10.26 12.90
N ASP A 148 5.93 11.48 13.39
CA ASP A 148 6.09 11.75 14.83
C ASP A 148 4.91 11.23 15.67
N VAL A 149 3.69 11.36 15.17
CA VAL A 149 2.50 10.85 15.88
C VAL A 149 2.49 9.32 15.96
N ASP A 150 3.09 8.61 15.00
CA ASP A 150 3.22 7.15 15.05
C ASP A 150 4.29 6.73 16.05
N VAL A 151 5.37 7.49 16.17
CA VAL A 151 6.39 7.28 17.21
C VAL A 151 5.78 7.51 18.58
N ALA A 152 5.09 8.63 18.80
CA ALA A 152 4.47 8.99 20.07
C ALA A 152 3.38 8.00 20.52
N SER A 153 2.66 7.40 19.57
CA SER A 153 1.59 6.42 19.84
C SER A 153 2.04 4.95 19.78
N ASN A 154 3.34 4.68 19.64
CA ASN A 154 3.89 3.34 19.46
C ASN A 154 3.22 2.55 18.31
N ASN A 155 2.97 3.24 17.19
CA ASN A 155 2.31 2.71 16.00
C ASN A 155 3.23 2.72 14.77
N THR A 156 4.54 2.60 14.96
CA THR A 156 5.57 2.59 13.89
C THR A 156 5.63 1.27 13.12
N ARG A 157 4.49 0.58 12.99
CA ARG A 157 4.36 -0.76 12.43
C ARG A 157 5.04 -0.86 11.06
N ASN A 158 5.80 -1.93 10.87
CA ASN A 158 6.45 -2.25 9.61
C ASN A 158 7.37 -1.13 9.08
N SER A 159 8.02 -0.38 9.99
CA SER A 159 9.10 0.54 9.60
C SER A 159 10.14 -0.18 8.74
N TYR A 160 10.75 0.54 7.81
CA TYR A 160 11.74 -0.06 6.91
C TYR A 160 12.86 -0.76 7.68
N VAL A 161 13.41 -0.08 8.70
CA VAL A 161 14.45 -0.62 9.59
C VAL A 161 13.99 -1.90 10.30
N SER A 162 12.73 -2.00 10.75
CA SER A 162 12.23 -3.19 11.45
C SER A 162 12.10 -4.43 10.54
N THR A 163 11.93 -4.20 9.23
CA THR A 163 11.70 -5.27 8.24
C THR A 163 12.91 -5.55 7.35
N HIS A 164 13.91 -4.67 7.38
CA HIS A 164 15.19 -4.79 6.70
C HIS A 164 16.32 -4.55 7.70
N PRO A 165 16.46 -5.43 8.73
CA PRO A 165 17.50 -5.26 9.72
C PRO A 165 18.85 -5.26 9.02
N VAL A 166 19.65 -4.21 9.25
CA VAL A 166 21.03 -4.17 8.79
C VAL A 166 21.76 -5.31 9.51
N THR A 167 22.27 -6.27 8.75
CA THR A 167 23.12 -7.33 9.29
C THR A 167 24.41 -6.68 9.77
N THR A 168 24.44 -6.24 11.03
CA THR A 168 25.71 -5.90 11.68
C THR A 168 26.45 -7.21 11.86
N SER A 169 27.43 -7.43 10.98
CA SER A 169 28.52 -8.37 11.24
C SER A 169 29.03 -8.08 12.65
N LYS A 170 28.75 -8.97 13.60
CA LYS A 170 29.37 -8.94 14.92
C LYS A 170 30.86 -9.12 14.69
N SER A 171 31.64 -8.04 14.75
CA SER A 171 33.07 -8.14 14.97
C SER A 171 33.28 -8.85 16.30
N VAL A 172 33.83 -10.07 16.23
CA VAL A 172 34.29 -10.82 17.40
C VAL A 172 35.44 -10.00 18.01
N PRO A 173 35.39 -9.63 19.31
CA PRO A 173 36.53 -8.98 19.95
C PRO A 173 37.65 -10.01 20.08
N THR A 174 38.76 -9.78 19.39
CA THR A 174 40.00 -10.53 19.59
C THR A 174 40.56 -10.14 20.96
N THR A 175 40.35 -10.99 21.98
CA THR A 175 41.05 -10.87 23.26
C THR A 175 42.53 -11.19 23.05
N THR A 176 43.35 -10.16 22.89
CA THR A 176 44.80 -10.27 23.04
C THR A 176 45.11 -10.44 24.53
N LYS A 177 45.44 -11.67 24.94
CA LYS A 177 46.10 -11.92 26.23
C LYS A 177 47.54 -11.45 26.12
N THR A 178 47.89 -10.37 26.81
CA THR A 178 49.28 -10.04 27.12
C THR A 178 49.75 -10.95 28.25
N LYS A 179 50.94 -11.49 28.06
CA LYS A 179 51.65 -12.40 28.97
C LYS A 179 52.57 -11.61 29.87
#